data_AF-A0A920R936-F1
#
_entry.id   AF-A0A920R936-F1
#
_cell.length_a   1.000
_cell.length_b   1.000
_cell.length_c   1.000
_cell.angle_alpha   90.00
_cell.angle_beta   90.00
_cell.angle_gamma   90.00
#
_symmetry.space_group_name_H-M   'P 1'
#
loop_
_entity.id
_entity.type
_entity.pdbx_description
1 polymer ?
#
loop_
_entity_poly.entity_id
_entity_poly.type
_entity_poly.pdbx_seq_one_letter_code
_entity_poly.pdbx_strand_id
1 'polypeptide(L)' 'MNKLLAKLLGILNGLIALIFIVAGAAAGYAVSEGTGLILGLLGGMIFAIFFCGYARLCFYARELVAIRDFSKTI' A
#
# COMPACT_ATOMS: atom_id res chain seq x y z
N MET A 1 6.32 -1.40 20.21
CA MET A 1 6.88 -1.12 18.87
C MET A 1 7.42 0.30 18.83
N ASN A 2 8.66 0.50 18.39
CA ASN A 2 9.26 1.84 18.34
C ASN A 2 8.50 2.73 17.34
N LYS A 3 8.14 3.97 17.76
CA LYS A 3 7.49 5.00 16.90
C LYS A 3 8.18 5.18 15.55
N LEU A 4 9.48 4.92 15.52
CA LEU A 4 10.34 5.00 14.35
C LEU A 4 9.97 3.96 13.29
N LEU A 5 9.65 2.73 13.70
CA LEU A 5 9.26 1.65 12.79
C LEU A 5 7.91 1.94 12.12
N ALA A 6 6.94 2.44 12.89
CA ALA A 6 5.62 2.82 12.36
C ALA A 6 5.71 3.97 11.35
N LYS A 7 6.56 4.98 11.63
CA LYS A 7 6.86 6.05 10.66
C LYS A 7 7.52 5.51 9.40
N LEU A 8 8.52 4.64 9.53
CA LEU A 8 9.24 4.08 8.39
C LEU A 8 8.32 3.25 7.49
N LEU A 9 7.45 2.45 8.08
CA LEU A 9 6.45 1.66 7.35
C LEU A 9 5.40 2.53 6.67
N GLY A 10 4.98 3.62 7.30
CA GLY A 10 4.08 4.60 6.67
C GLY A 10 4.72 5.24 5.43
N ILE A 11 5.99 5.64 5.54
CA ILE A 11 6.75 6.20 4.42
C ILE A 11 6.93 5.16 3.31
N LEU A 12 7.33 3.92 3.66
CA LEU A 12 7.52 2.84 2.70
C LEU A 12 6.22 2.50 1.97
N ASN A 13 5.09 2.48 2.68
CA ASN A 13 3.78 2.22 2.09
C ASN A 13 3.36 3.35 1.12
N GLY A 14 3.63 4.61 1.49
CA GLY A 14 3.44 5.75 0.59
C GLY A 14 4.35 5.70 -0.65
N LEU A 15 5.61 5.29 -0.49
CA LEU A 15 6.56 5.13 -1.58
C LEU A 15 6.11 4.02 -2.55
N ILE A 16 5.65 2.89 -2.03
CA ILE A 16 5.11 1.77 -2.82
C ILE A 16 3.89 2.23 -3.62
N ALA A 17 2.96 2.97 -3.00
CA ALA A 17 1.81 3.53 -3.69
C ALA A 17 2.23 4.46 -4.84
N LEU A 18 3.23 5.31 -4.61
CA LEU A 18 3.77 6.19 -5.65
C LEU A 18 4.34 5.38 -6.83
N ILE A 19 5.11 4.32 -6.56
CA ILE A 19 5.69 3.45 -7.58
C ILE A 19 4.58 2.81 -8.43
N PHE A 20 3.52 2.30 -7.81
CA PHE A 20 2.39 1.70 -8.54
C PHE A 20 1.66 2.71 -9.42
N ILE A 21 1.47 3.95 -8.95
CA ILE A 21 0.83 5.01 -9.75
C ILE A 21 1.71 5.38 -10.95
N VAL A 22 3.02 5.57 -10.74
CA VAL A 22 3.96 5.92 -11.81
C VAL A 22 4.13 4.77 -12.81
N ALA A 23 4.25 3.53 -12.33
CA ALA A 23 4.34 2.34 -13.19
C ALA A 23 3.05 2.13 -14.00
N GLY A 24 1.88 2.32 -13.37
CA GLY A 24 0.59 2.28 -14.05
C GLY A 24 0.47 3.36 -15.12
N ALA A 25 0.88 4.59 -14.81
CA ALA A 25 0.90 5.69 -15.75
C ALA A 25 1.83 5.43 -16.95
N ALA A 26 3.04 4.92 -16.71
CA ALA A 26 4.01 4.60 -17.74
C ALA A 26 3.54 3.45 -18.64
N ALA A 27 3.00 2.38 -18.05
CA ALA A 27 2.43 1.26 -18.80
C ALA A 27 1.22 1.71 -19.63
N GLY A 28 0.37 2.56 -19.07
CA GLY A 28 -0.77 3.13 -19.77
C GLY A 28 -0.36 4.00 -20.96
N TYR A 29 0.62 4.89 -20.75
CA TYR A 29 1.14 5.77 -21.81
C TYR A 29 1.76 4.98 -22.97
N ALA A 30 2.43 3.85 -22.68
CA ALA A 30 3.01 2.99 -23.71
C ALA A 30 1.99 2.30 -24.63
N VAL A 31 0.73 2.14 -24.18
CA VAL A 31 -0.32 1.46 -24.96
C VAL A 31 -1.10 2.43 -25.85
N SER A 32 -1.40 3.63 -25.35
CA SER A 32 -2.17 4.62 -26.10
C SER A 32 -1.93 6.02 -25.53
N GLU A 33 -1.59 6.95 -26.42
CA GLU A 33 -1.42 8.36 -26.06
C GLU A 33 -2.76 8.94 -25.57
N GLY A 34 -2.75 9.57 -24.39
CA GLY A 34 -3.94 10.16 -23.77
C GLY A 34 -4.83 9.16 -23.03
N THR A 35 -5.56 8.31 -23.75
CA THR A 35 -6.54 7.38 -23.13
C THR A 35 -5.85 6.30 -22.31
N GLY A 36 -4.71 5.80 -22.80
CA GLY A 36 -3.87 4.85 -22.08
C GLY A 36 -3.29 5.44 -20.81
N LEU A 37 -2.88 6.72 -20.81
CA LEU A 37 -2.41 7.42 -19.60
C LEU A 37 -3.49 7.44 -18.51
N ILE A 38 -4.73 7.78 -18.87
CA ILE A 38 -5.86 7.86 -17.91
C ILE A 38 -6.18 6.47 -17.34
N LEU A 39 -6.28 5.46 -18.20
CA LEU A 39 -6.55 4.08 -17.80
C LEU A 39 -5.40 3.51 -16.96
N GLY A 40 -4.16 3.82 -17.30
CA GLY A 40 -2.97 3.45 -16.55
C GLY A 40 -2.90 4.09 -15.18
N LEU A 41 -3.28 5.37 -15.07
CA LEU A 41 -3.36 6.09 -13.79
C LEU A 41 -4.47 5.50 -12.90
N LEU A 42 -5.65 5.25 -13.46
CA LEU A 42 -6.78 4.60 -12.78
C LEU A 42 -6.40 3.20 -12.30
N GLY A 43 -5.78 2.39 -13.16
CA GLY A 43 -5.29 1.06 -12.82
C GLY A 43 -4.24 1.11 -11.71
N GLY A 44 -3.25 1.99 -11.83
CA GLY A 44 -2.19 2.20 -10.83
C GLY A 44 -2.75 2.65 -9.48
N MET A 45 -3.75 3.54 -9.47
CA MET A 45 -4.43 3.96 -8.24
C MET A 45 -5.20 2.82 -7.57
N ILE A 46 -5.95 2.02 -8.33
CA ILE A 46 -6.70 0.88 -7.78
C ILE A 46 -5.73 -0.13 -7.15
N PHE A 47 -4.66 -0.50 -7.86
CA PHE A 47 -3.63 -1.39 -7.33
C PHE A 47 -2.93 -0.83 -6.09
N ALA A 48 -2.61 0.46 -6.09
CA ALA A 48 -2.01 1.13 -4.94
C ALA A 48 -2.93 1.08 -3.72
N ILE A 49 -4.24 1.32 -3.88
CA ILE A 49 -5.22 1.25 -2.77
C ILE A 49 -5.33 -0.18 -2.23
N PHE A 50 -5.41 -1.19 -3.10
CA PHE A 50 -5.46 -2.59 -2.67
C PHE A 50 -4.21 -2.99 -1.90
N PHE A 51 -3.01 -2.64 -2.41
CA PHE A 51 -1.75 -3.02 -1.77
C PHE A 51 -1.52 -2.27 -0.45
N CYS A 52 -1.76 -0.95 -0.41
CA CYS A 52 -1.71 -0.14 0.81
C CYS A 52 -2.73 -0.59 1.86
N GLY A 53 -3.95 -0.90 1.43
CA GLY A 53 -5.03 -1.35 2.28
C GLY A 53 -4.72 -2.71 2.90
N TYR A 54 -4.20 -3.64 2.11
CA TYR A 54 -3.82 -4.98 2.57
C TYR A 54 -2.64 -4.93 3.54
N ALA A 55 -1.62 -4.11 3.26
CA ALA A 55 -0.48 -3.90 4.16
C ALA A 55 -0.94 -3.36 5.52
N ARG A 56 -1.87 -2.40 5.53
CA ARG A 56 -2.46 -1.85 6.76
C ARG A 56 -3.28 -2.91 7.51
N LEU A 57 -4.10 -3.70 6.82
CA LEU A 57 -4.93 -4.74 7.43
C LEU A 57 -4.07 -5.84 8.09
N CYS A 58 -3.02 -6.29 7.42
CA CYS A 58 -2.04 -7.22 7.98
C CYS A 58 -1.38 -6.66 9.24
N PHE A 59 -1.09 -5.35 9.26
CA PHE A 59 -0.53 -4.69 10.43
C PHE A 59 -1.48 -4.73 11.63
N TYR A 60 -2.74 -4.36 11.43
CA TYR A 60 -3.77 -4.47 12.46
C TYR A 60 -3.97 -5.90 12.92
N ALA A 61 -4.01 -6.88 12.00
CA ALA A 61 -4.15 -8.29 12.35
C ALA A 61 -3.00 -8.78 13.25
N ARG A 62 -1.75 -8.35 12.99
CA ARG A 62 -0.59 -8.68 13.83
C ARG A 62 -0.66 -8.02 15.21
N GLU A 63 -1.12 -6.78 15.29
CA GLU A 63 -1.34 -6.12 16.58
C GLU A 63 -2.46 -6.80 17.38
N LEU A 64 -3.57 -7.18 16.75
CA LEU A 64 -4.65 -7.92 17.40
C LEU A 64 -4.21 -9.32 17.88
N VAL A 65 -3.38 -10.02 17.11
CA VAL A 65 -2.78 -11.30 17.56
C VAL A 65 -1.90 -11.08 18.78
N ALA A 66 -1.04 -10.06 18.76
CA ALA A 66 -0.16 -9.74 19.89
C ALA A 66 -0.93 -9.36 21.16
N ILE A 67 -2.00 -8.58 21.05
CA ILE A 67 -2.87 -8.21 22.19
C ILE A 67 -3.59 -9.45 22.74
N ARG A 68 -4.05 -10.35 21.87
CA ARG A 68 -4.70 -11.60 22.26
C ARG A 68 -3.77 -12.55 23.02
N ASP A 69 -2.50 -12.65 22.64
CA ASP A 69 -1.52 -13.45 23.40
C ASP A 69 -1.16 -12.82 24.74
N PHE A 70 -1.06 -11.49 24.80
CA PHE A 70 -0.84 -10.78 26.06
C PHE A 70 -2.00 -11.01 27.06
N SER A 71 -3.24 -11.00 26.57
CA SER A 71 -4.44 -11.27 27.38
C SER A 71 -4.58 -12.73 27.82
N LYS A 72 -3.89 -13.69 27.18
CA LYS A 72 -3.88 -15.11 27.59
C LYS A 72 -2.77 -15.44 28.60
N THR A 73 -1.83 -14.51 28.78
CA THR A 73 -0.67 -14.67 29.66
C THR A 73 -0.91 -14.03 31.05
N ILE A 74 -1.93 -13.17 31.16
CA ILE A 74 -2.49 -12.65 32.42
C ILE A 74 -3.62 -13.58 32.86
#